data_AF-A0A6M2FBE9-F1
#
_entry.id   AF-A0A6M2FBE9-F1
#
_cell.length_a   1.000
_cell.length_b   1.000
_cell.length_c   1.000
_cell.angle_alpha   90.00
_cell.angle_beta   90.00
_cell.angle_gamma   90.00
#
_symmetry.space_group_name_H-M   'P 1'
#
loop_
_entity.id
_entity.type
_entity.pdbx_description
1 polymer ?
#
loop_
_entity_poly.entity_id
_entity_poly.type
_entity_poly.pdbx_seq_one_letter_code
_entity_poly.pdbx_strand_id
1 'polypeptide(L)'
;MGSTVNSKWLPVTSTITVALALLSASTAAISLYFCRKKARVLYSKIQELEISLNSCMQKSAAERQGRIRAQQDLRKALAQPKSENLEQASYPMTPIGVVQSCFSTRNGTPRQPLLVPLARACLIFDSARVPPASLEGLVEYSHCWIIYVFHLNTDLVKLWKHPSRSKFKAKVRVPRLKGGRMGVFATRSPHRPCPIGLTVAKVEAVQGNMVLLSGVDLVDGTPILDIKPYLPYCDSIQGAAVPEWVMVDNMLAVASVNFSESFSSSLSDCWETAKKKSLYASPDELQCLIKQVLSWDIRSISQRNQPHDPLIKTGNGEAPHSALDSNQNQDQEASDNENSQVCHPSGDVTYHLILEGMDVSYRIDFNGNVIVENVVVSSDILNGNQNRSSFLMWRDELS
;
A
#
# COMPACT_ATOMS: atom_id res chain seq x y z
N MET A 1 -76.47 -82.57 14.42
CA MET A 1 -76.53 -81.09 14.36
C MET A 1 -75.61 -80.60 15.45
N GLY A 2 -74.39 -80.12 15.26
CA GLY A 2 -73.70 -79.43 14.17
C GLY A 2 -72.73 -78.48 14.90
N SER A 3 -71.51 -78.91 15.18
CA SER A 3 -70.28 -78.35 14.60
C SER A 3 -70.27 -76.82 14.46
N THR A 4 -69.38 -76.13 15.18
CA THR A 4 -68.41 -75.21 14.56
C THR A 4 -67.26 -74.90 15.52
N VAL A 5 -66.07 -75.34 15.09
CA VAL A 5 -64.77 -74.76 15.41
C VAL A 5 -64.78 -73.27 15.05
N ASN A 6 -64.16 -72.40 15.86
CA ASN A 6 -63.49 -71.19 15.39
C ASN A 6 -62.61 -70.64 16.54
N SER A 7 -61.34 -71.00 16.56
CA SER A 7 -60.22 -70.29 15.90
C SER A 7 -59.81 -69.02 16.64
N LYS A 8 -58.73 -69.15 17.41
CA LYS A 8 -57.93 -68.10 18.04
C LYS A 8 -57.59 -66.99 17.02
N TRP A 9 -58.05 -65.77 17.26
CA TRP A 9 -57.43 -64.55 16.71
C TRP A 9 -57.54 -63.40 17.73
N LEU A 10 -56.47 -63.24 18.51
CA LEU A 10 -56.00 -61.98 19.10
C LEU A 10 -54.48 -61.96 18.81
N PRO A 11 -53.77 -60.83 18.64
CA PRO A 11 -54.18 -59.44 18.48
C PRO A 11 -53.30 -58.71 17.42
N VAL A 12 -53.74 -58.55 16.17
CA VAL A 12 -52.94 -57.85 15.13
C VAL A 12 -53.34 -56.36 14.99
N THR A 13 -54.56 -55.98 15.32
CA THR A 13 -55.04 -54.60 15.20
C THR A 13 -54.59 -53.70 16.36
N SER A 14 -54.60 -54.19 17.60
CA SER A 14 -54.12 -53.41 18.77
C SER A 14 -52.62 -53.13 18.71
N THR A 15 -51.80 -54.06 18.20
CA THR A 15 -50.35 -53.88 18.10
C THR A 15 -49.97 -52.87 17.02
N ILE A 16 -50.67 -52.85 15.88
CA ILE A 16 -50.47 -51.85 14.81
C ILE A 16 -50.90 -50.44 15.26
N THR A 17 -52.02 -50.32 15.98
CA THR A 17 -52.53 -49.03 16.46
C THR A 17 -51.61 -48.43 17.54
N VAL A 18 -51.09 -49.27 18.44
CA VAL A 18 -50.08 -48.86 19.43
C VAL A 18 -48.76 -48.49 18.75
N ALA A 19 -48.32 -49.21 17.72
CA ALA A 19 -47.11 -48.88 16.97
C ALA A 19 -47.22 -47.54 16.20
N LEU A 20 -48.36 -47.27 15.55
CA LEU A 20 -48.64 -45.98 14.89
C LEU A 20 -48.73 -44.82 15.89
N ALA A 21 -49.35 -45.04 17.06
CA ALA A 21 -49.38 -44.05 18.13
C ALA A 21 -47.97 -43.74 18.67
N LEU A 22 -47.13 -44.76 18.86
CA LEU A 22 -45.74 -44.58 19.31
C LEU A 22 -44.85 -43.88 18.25
N LEU A 23 -45.06 -44.17 16.96
CA LEU A 23 -44.38 -43.46 15.86
C LEU A 23 -44.84 -42.00 15.74
N SER A 24 -46.12 -41.72 15.95
CA SER A 24 -46.65 -40.34 15.96
C SER A 24 -46.20 -39.54 17.19
N ALA A 25 -46.12 -40.19 18.36
CA ALA A 25 -45.64 -39.57 19.59
C ALA A 25 -44.12 -39.31 19.53
N SER A 26 -43.35 -40.22 18.94
CA SER A 26 -41.90 -40.03 18.76
C SER A 26 -41.58 -38.94 17.75
N THR A 27 -42.29 -38.87 16.62
CA THR A 27 -42.14 -37.77 15.65
C THR A 27 -42.55 -36.42 16.24
N ALA A 28 -43.64 -36.37 17.02
CA ALA A 28 -44.04 -35.17 17.75
C ALA A 28 -42.99 -34.76 18.79
N ALA A 29 -42.44 -35.70 19.55
CA ALA A 29 -41.39 -35.43 20.54
C ALA A 29 -40.09 -34.90 19.89
N ILE A 30 -39.70 -35.48 18.74
CA ILE A 30 -38.55 -35.04 17.95
C ILE A 30 -38.79 -33.62 17.42
N SER A 31 -39.98 -33.34 16.87
CA SER A 31 -40.35 -32.00 16.38
C SER A 31 -40.32 -30.95 17.51
N LEU A 32 -40.88 -31.29 18.68
CA LEU A 32 -40.91 -30.41 19.85
C LEU A 32 -39.49 -30.17 20.41
N TYR A 33 -38.63 -31.18 20.36
CA TYR A 33 -37.20 -31.05 20.67
C TYR A 33 -36.50 -30.09 19.69
N PHE A 34 -36.71 -30.23 18.38
CA PHE A 34 -36.14 -29.31 17.39
C PHE A 34 -36.67 -27.88 17.52
N CYS A 35 -37.97 -27.70 17.79
CA CYS A 35 -38.55 -26.38 18.08
C CYS A 35 -37.94 -25.76 19.32
N ARG A 36 -37.78 -26.51 20.42
CA ARG A 36 -37.11 -26.02 21.64
C ARG A 36 -35.64 -25.71 21.40
N LYS A 37 -34.95 -26.50 20.58
CA LYS A 37 -33.55 -26.26 20.20
C LYS A 37 -33.44 -24.98 19.38
N LYS A 38 -34.28 -24.79 18.35
CA LYS A 38 -34.33 -23.55 17.55
C LYS A 38 -34.67 -22.33 18.42
N ALA A 39 -35.66 -22.43 19.31
CA ALA A 39 -36.03 -21.35 20.22
C ALA A 39 -34.86 -20.94 21.14
N ARG A 40 -34.10 -21.91 21.67
CA ARG A 40 -32.89 -21.61 22.46
C ARG A 40 -31.80 -20.92 21.63
N VAL A 41 -31.57 -21.37 20.40
CA VAL A 41 -30.60 -20.74 19.49
C VAL A 41 -31.01 -19.32 19.14
N LEU A 42 -32.30 -19.09 18.84
CA LEU A 42 -32.86 -17.76 18.58
C LEU A 42 -32.71 -16.85 19.80
N TYR A 43 -33.04 -17.34 20.99
CA TYR A 43 -32.91 -16.57 22.24
C TYR A 43 -31.46 -16.19 22.53
N SER A 44 -30.52 -17.13 22.35
CA SER A 44 -29.07 -16.86 22.46
C SER A 44 -28.63 -15.76 21.48
N LYS A 45 -29.14 -15.79 20.25
CA LYS A 45 -28.78 -14.82 19.21
C LYS A 45 -29.37 -13.43 19.49
N ILE A 46 -30.58 -13.37 20.06
CA ILE A 46 -31.18 -12.12 20.53
C ILE A 46 -30.34 -11.50 21.65
N GLN A 47 -29.94 -12.29 22.65
CA GLN A 47 -29.06 -11.81 23.72
C GLN A 47 -27.72 -11.31 23.19
N GLU A 48 -27.12 -12.03 22.24
CA GLU A 48 -25.87 -11.61 21.60
C GLU A 48 -26.02 -10.27 20.84
N LEU A 49 -27.11 -10.11 20.10
CA LEU A 49 -27.43 -8.87 19.40
C LEU A 49 -27.69 -7.70 20.36
N GLU A 50 -28.40 -7.93 21.46
CA GLU A 50 -28.63 -6.92 22.50
C GLU A 50 -27.31 -6.46 23.15
N ILE A 51 -26.40 -7.40 23.43
CA ILE A 51 -25.06 -7.08 23.94
C ILE A 51 -24.27 -6.26 22.92
N SER A 52 -24.29 -6.67 21.65
CA SER A 52 -23.61 -5.96 20.57
C SER A 52 -24.16 -4.54 20.36
N LEU A 53 -25.49 -4.39 20.36
CA LEU A 53 -26.16 -3.10 20.24
C LEU A 53 -25.82 -2.17 21.40
N ASN A 54 -25.89 -2.67 22.64
CA ASN A 54 -25.52 -1.90 23.83
C ASN A 54 -24.04 -1.47 23.79
N SER A 55 -23.15 -2.35 23.33
CA SER A 55 -21.73 -2.01 23.13
C SER A 55 -21.54 -0.92 22.08
N CYS A 56 -22.26 -1.00 20.96
CA CYS A 56 -22.25 0.02 19.91
C CYS A 56 -22.75 1.37 20.43
N MET A 57 -23.89 1.40 21.12
CA MET A 57 -24.46 2.61 21.70
C MET A 57 -23.53 3.26 22.72
N GLN A 58 -22.84 2.48 23.56
CA GLN A 58 -21.85 2.99 24.50
C GLN A 58 -20.65 3.63 23.79
N LYS A 59 -20.14 3.01 22.71
CA LYS A 59 -19.05 3.58 21.91
C LYS A 59 -19.44 4.91 21.26
N SER A 60 -20.63 4.98 20.65
CA SER A 60 -21.15 6.22 20.06
C SER A 60 -21.39 7.31 21.11
N ALA A 61 -21.87 6.95 22.31
CA ALA A 61 -22.04 7.89 23.41
C ALA A 61 -20.68 8.44 23.91
N ALA A 62 -19.67 7.58 24.04
CA ALA A 62 -18.31 7.98 24.41
C ALA A 62 -17.70 8.92 23.36
N GLU A 63 -17.90 8.63 22.07
CA GLU A 63 -17.46 9.51 20.98
C GLU A 63 -18.14 10.89 21.06
N ARG A 64 -19.47 10.92 21.24
CA ARG A 64 -20.23 12.17 21.40
C ARG A 64 -19.76 12.97 22.61
N GLN A 65 -19.47 12.31 23.74
CA GLN A 65 -18.93 12.95 24.93
C GLN A 65 -17.53 13.55 24.67
N GLY A 66 -16.69 12.84 23.91
CA GLY A 66 -15.39 13.35 23.45
C GLY A 66 -15.53 14.63 22.62
N ARG A 67 -16.45 14.64 21.64
CA ARG A 67 -16.75 15.82 20.81
C ARG A 67 -17.23 17.01 21.65
N ILE A 68 -18.12 16.77 22.61
CA ILE A 68 -18.66 17.82 23.51
C ILE A 68 -17.54 18.40 24.39
N ARG A 69 -16.71 17.55 24.98
CA ARG A 69 -15.56 18.00 25.81
C ARG A 69 -14.61 18.86 24.97
N ALA A 70 -14.23 18.41 23.78
CA ALA A 70 -13.37 19.18 22.88
C ALA A 70 -13.98 20.54 22.52
N GLN A 71 -15.29 20.61 22.28
CA GLN A 71 -15.98 21.86 22.01
C GLN A 71 -16.01 22.80 23.24
N GLN A 72 -16.18 22.25 24.45
CA GLN A 72 -16.14 23.02 25.69
C GLN A 72 -14.73 23.56 25.97
N ASP A 73 -13.70 22.74 25.79
CA ASP A 73 -12.29 23.13 25.93
C ASP A 73 -11.93 24.24 24.94
N LEU A 74 -12.38 24.12 23.69
CA LEU A 74 -12.21 25.17 22.67
C LEU A 74 -12.88 26.48 23.09
N ARG A 75 -14.14 26.44 23.57
CA ARG A 75 -14.85 27.63 24.06
C ARG A 75 -14.12 28.28 25.23
N LYS A 76 -13.58 27.48 26.15
CA LYS A 76 -12.82 27.95 27.30
C LYS A 76 -11.50 28.61 26.88
N ALA A 77 -10.79 28.01 25.92
CA ALA A 77 -9.57 28.57 25.35
C ALA A 77 -9.82 29.89 24.59
N LEU A 78 -10.92 29.97 23.83
CA LEU A 78 -11.31 31.19 23.09
C LEU A 78 -11.79 32.33 24.01
N ALA A 79 -12.30 32.02 25.20
CA ALA A 79 -12.76 33.00 26.17
C ALA A 79 -11.62 33.63 27.01
N GLN A 80 -10.40 33.09 26.94
CA GLN A 80 -9.23 33.67 27.62
C GLN A 80 -8.57 34.76 26.76
N PRO A 81 -8.13 35.89 27.33
CA PRO A 81 -7.42 36.92 26.58
C PRO A 81 -6.13 36.34 25.98
N LYS A 82 -5.92 36.56 24.67
CA LYS A 82 -4.74 36.09 23.92
C LYS A 82 -3.46 36.67 24.54
N SER A 83 -2.81 35.89 25.39
CA SER A 83 -1.39 36.03 25.67
C SER A 83 -0.62 35.67 24.39
N GLU A 84 0.24 36.55 23.91
CA GLU A 84 1.02 36.40 22.67
C GLU A 84 2.11 35.31 22.73
N ASN A 85 2.16 34.51 23.80
CA ASN A 85 2.93 33.27 23.81
C ASN A 85 2.04 32.12 23.35
N LEU A 86 1.87 32.00 22.03
CA LEU A 86 1.42 30.77 21.39
C LEU A 86 2.51 29.71 21.65
N GLU A 87 2.42 29.00 22.78
CA GLU A 87 3.11 27.71 22.89
C GLU A 87 2.72 26.89 21.66
N GLN A 88 3.72 26.51 20.86
CA GLN A 88 3.50 25.89 19.57
C GLN A 88 2.92 24.50 19.78
N ALA A 89 1.59 24.41 19.85
CA ALA A 89 0.86 23.18 20.04
C ALA A 89 1.24 22.19 18.93
N SER A 90 1.88 21.09 19.33
CA SER A 90 2.17 19.96 18.43
C SER A 90 1.03 18.97 18.48
N TYR A 91 0.65 18.43 17.32
CA TYR A 91 -0.41 17.43 17.21
C TYR A 91 0.23 16.06 16.93
N PRO A 92 0.39 15.20 17.95
CA PRO A 92 0.98 13.88 17.74
C PRO A 92 0.02 13.01 16.92
N MET A 93 0.49 12.49 15.80
CA MET A 93 -0.23 11.51 14.98
C MET A 93 0.51 10.18 15.06
N THR A 94 -0.19 9.12 15.43
CA THR A 94 0.37 7.77 15.37
C THR A 94 -0.17 7.04 14.15
N PRO A 95 0.66 6.29 13.40
CA PRO A 95 0.18 5.51 12.28
C PRO A 95 -0.92 4.52 12.68
N ILE A 96 -1.93 4.39 11.81
CA ILE A 96 -3.06 3.46 11.95
C ILE A 96 -2.82 2.13 11.23
N GLY A 97 -1.79 2.08 10.39
CA GLY A 97 -1.41 0.90 9.62
C GLY A 97 -0.09 1.10 8.88
N VAL A 98 0.34 0.05 8.19
CA VAL A 98 1.55 0.03 7.36
C VAL A 98 1.21 -0.59 6.01
N VAL A 99 1.83 -0.05 4.97
CA VAL A 99 1.72 -0.60 3.61
C VAL A 99 2.82 -1.63 3.35
N GLN A 100 2.41 -2.78 2.80
CA GLN A 100 3.27 -3.71 2.10
C GLN A 100 3.18 -3.42 0.59
N SER A 101 4.23 -2.86 0.01
CA SER A 101 4.21 -2.37 -1.39
C SER A 101 5.01 -3.26 -2.32
N CYS A 102 4.72 -3.19 -3.62
CA CYS A 102 5.61 -3.72 -4.64
C CYS A 102 6.95 -2.95 -4.74
N PHE A 103 7.01 -1.70 -4.29
CA PHE A 103 8.24 -0.90 -4.31
C PHE A 103 9.09 -1.11 -3.08
N SER A 104 10.17 -1.90 -3.18
CA SER A 104 11.06 -2.16 -2.04
C SER A 104 11.93 -0.96 -1.66
N THR A 105 12.17 -0.04 -2.59
CA THR A 105 12.97 1.16 -2.34
C THR A 105 12.30 2.41 -2.92
N ARG A 106 12.80 3.59 -2.52
CA ARG A 106 12.38 4.87 -3.09
C ARG A 106 12.66 4.98 -4.58
N ASN A 107 13.74 4.36 -5.07
CA ASN A 107 14.06 4.38 -6.48
C ASN A 107 13.06 3.50 -7.25
N GLY A 108 12.50 4.00 -8.33
CA GLY A 108 11.44 3.30 -9.06
C GLY A 108 10.02 3.52 -8.55
N THR A 109 9.84 4.03 -7.32
CA THR A 109 8.51 4.44 -6.84
C THR A 109 8.01 5.62 -7.70
N PRO A 110 6.78 5.58 -8.24
CA PRO A 110 6.22 6.64 -9.06
C PRO A 110 6.31 7.99 -8.36
N ARG A 111 6.57 9.05 -9.14
CA ARG A 111 6.66 10.41 -8.57
C ARG A 111 5.30 10.98 -8.18
N GLN A 112 4.22 10.42 -8.73
CA GLN A 112 2.82 10.81 -8.54
C GLN A 112 1.95 9.55 -8.62
N PRO A 113 0.78 9.54 -7.99
CA PRO A 113 -0.13 8.39 -8.04
C PRO A 113 -0.67 8.14 -9.45
N LEU A 114 -1.15 6.91 -9.67
CA LEU A 114 -1.81 6.44 -10.90
C LEU A 114 -0.95 6.45 -12.19
N LEU A 115 0.30 6.93 -12.15
CA LEU A 115 1.23 6.84 -13.29
C LEU A 115 1.59 5.40 -13.66
N VAL A 116 1.55 4.50 -12.68
CA VAL A 116 1.77 3.06 -12.85
C VAL A 116 0.54 2.35 -12.30
N PRO A 117 -0.52 2.15 -13.10
CA PRO A 117 -1.76 1.55 -12.63
C PRO A 117 -1.60 0.16 -12.03
N LEU A 118 -0.64 -0.64 -12.52
CA LEU A 118 -0.36 -1.98 -11.99
C LEU A 118 0.37 -1.97 -10.64
N ALA A 119 0.84 -0.82 -10.15
CA ALA A 119 1.55 -0.76 -8.88
C ALA A 119 0.62 -1.12 -7.73
N ARG A 120 0.79 -2.34 -7.18
CA ARG A 120 -0.01 -2.87 -6.08
C ARG A 120 0.64 -2.65 -4.71
N ALA A 121 -0.22 -2.50 -3.72
CA ALA A 121 0.15 -2.46 -2.32
C ALA A 121 -0.98 -3.01 -1.45
N CYS A 122 -0.62 -3.68 -0.35
CA CYS A 122 -1.55 -4.08 0.69
C CYS A 122 -1.39 -3.16 1.90
N LEU A 123 -2.44 -2.41 2.25
CA LEU A 123 -2.50 -1.67 3.51
C LEU A 123 -2.97 -2.61 4.62
N ILE A 124 -2.19 -2.73 5.69
CA ILE A 124 -2.51 -3.53 6.86
C ILE A 124 -2.73 -2.60 8.05
N PHE A 125 -3.95 -2.62 8.61
CA PHE A 125 -4.31 -1.81 9.77
C PHE A 125 -3.87 -2.46 11.08
N ASP A 126 -3.42 -1.65 12.03
CA ASP A 126 -3.19 -2.09 13.41
C ASP A 126 -4.55 -2.35 14.07
N SER A 127 -4.92 -3.64 14.19
CA SER A 127 -6.21 -4.06 14.73
C SER A 127 -6.45 -3.62 16.18
N ALA A 128 -5.38 -3.30 16.94
CA ALA A 128 -5.53 -2.75 18.29
C ALA A 128 -6.04 -1.30 18.28
N ARG A 129 -5.82 -0.57 17.18
CA ARG A 129 -6.23 0.83 17.01
C ARG A 129 -7.45 0.99 16.11
N VAL A 130 -7.50 0.22 15.03
CA VAL A 130 -8.54 0.30 14.00
C VAL A 130 -9.26 -1.05 13.95
N PRO A 131 -10.46 -1.15 14.55
CA PRO A 131 -11.29 -2.34 14.42
C PRO A 131 -11.64 -2.60 12.95
N PRO A 132 -11.64 -3.86 12.47
CA PRO A 132 -11.99 -4.19 11.08
C PRO A 132 -13.31 -3.61 10.57
N ALA A 133 -14.31 -3.48 11.45
CA ALA A 133 -15.60 -2.85 11.15
C ALA A 133 -15.48 -1.39 10.64
N SER A 134 -14.35 -0.72 10.90
CA SER A 134 -14.06 0.63 10.39
C SER A 134 -13.89 0.68 8.86
N LEU A 135 -13.72 -0.48 8.21
CA LEU A 135 -13.54 -0.62 6.76
C LEU A 135 -14.84 -1.02 6.04
N GLU A 136 -15.94 -1.23 6.78
CA GLU A 136 -17.24 -1.55 6.19
C GLU A 136 -17.69 -0.44 5.22
N GLY A 137 -18.15 -0.85 4.03
CA GLY A 137 -18.55 0.06 2.94
C GLY A 137 -17.39 0.62 2.10
N LEU A 138 -16.11 0.43 2.50
CA LEU A 138 -14.98 0.94 1.71
C LEU A 138 -14.90 0.30 0.32
N VAL A 139 -15.29 -0.98 0.19
CA VAL A 139 -15.32 -1.73 -1.08
C VAL A 139 -16.29 -1.15 -2.11
N GLU A 140 -17.27 -0.34 -1.69
CA GLU A 140 -18.22 0.32 -2.59
C GLU A 140 -17.58 1.47 -3.36
N TYR A 141 -16.41 1.96 -2.92
CA TYR A 141 -15.67 3.02 -3.57
C TYR A 141 -14.59 2.42 -4.47
N SER A 142 -14.50 2.91 -5.71
CA SER A 142 -13.43 2.50 -6.62
C SER A 142 -12.06 3.04 -6.20
N HIS A 143 -12.03 4.20 -5.51
CA HIS A 143 -10.80 4.88 -5.14
C HIS A 143 -10.87 5.45 -3.73
N CYS A 144 -9.70 5.59 -3.11
CA CYS A 144 -9.55 6.22 -1.81
C CYS A 144 -8.35 7.18 -1.78
N TRP A 145 -8.45 8.20 -0.95
CA TRP A 145 -7.30 8.97 -0.48
C TRP A 145 -6.61 8.23 0.65
N ILE A 146 -5.28 8.25 0.64
CA ILE A 146 -4.43 7.73 1.72
C ILE A 146 -3.49 8.85 2.14
N ILE A 147 -3.46 9.12 3.45
CA ILE A 147 -2.58 10.09 4.08
C ILE A 147 -1.46 9.30 4.78
N TYR A 148 -0.21 9.62 4.47
CA TYR A 148 0.93 8.81 4.89
C TYR A 148 2.14 9.65 5.31
N VAL A 149 3.17 9.00 5.85
CA VAL A 149 4.43 9.66 6.25
C VAL A 149 5.56 9.29 5.28
N PHE A 150 6.30 10.31 4.80
CA PHE A 150 7.52 10.14 4.00
C PHE A 150 8.71 9.66 4.86
N HIS A 151 8.59 8.45 5.41
CA HIS A 151 9.49 7.88 6.40
C HIS A 151 10.93 7.64 5.92
N LEU A 152 11.17 7.52 4.62
CA LEU A 152 12.51 7.31 4.04
C LEU A 152 13.15 8.55 3.41
N ASN A 153 12.47 9.71 3.44
CA ASN A 153 12.93 10.91 2.73
C ASN A 153 13.45 12.01 3.65
N THR A 154 13.05 12.00 4.91
CA THR A 154 13.47 13.01 5.88
C THR A 154 14.11 12.32 7.06
N ASP A 155 15.19 12.89 7.59
CA ASP A 155 15.64 12.56 8.94
C ASP A 155 14.57 13.06 9.92
N LEU A 156 13.55 12.22 10.14
CA LEU A 156 12.40 12.49 11.00
C LEU A 156 12.86 12.80 12.43
N VAL A 157 13.96 12.18 12.86
CA VAL A 157 14.54 12.39 14.18
C VAL A 157 15.04 13.82 14.30
N LYS A 158 15.84 14.29 13.33
CA LYS A 158 16.33 15.68 13.30
C LYS A 158 15.19 16.69 13.14
N LEU A 159 14.19 16.38 12.32
CA LEU A 159 13.04 17.26 12.07
C LEU A 159 12.15 17.42 13.32
N TRP A 160 11.81 16.34 14.00
CA TRP A 160 10.83 16.34 15.09
C TRP A 160 11.45 16.53 16.48
N LYS A 161 12.65 15.99 16.75
CA LYS A 161 13.26 16.13 18.08
C LYS A 161 14.00 17.45 18.26
N HIS A 162 14.49 18.05 17.17
CA HIS A 162 15.28 19.29 17.23
C HIS A 162 14.86 20.33 16.18
N PRO A 163 13.59 20.79 16.18
CA PRO A 163 13.08 21.73 15.18
C PRO A 163 13.88 23.04 15.12
N SER A 164 14.36 23.55 16.27
CA SER A 164 15.21 24.76 16.34
C SER A 164 16.61 24.60 15.74
N ARG A 165 17.10 23.35 15.60
CA ARG A 165 18.40 23.02 14.97
C ARG A 165 18.25 22.54 13.52
N SER A 166 17.03 22.26 13.08
CA SER A 166 16.72 21.85 11.72
C SER A 166 16.50 23.09 10.85
N LYS A 167 17.53 23.51 10.10
CA LYS A 167 17.36 24.54 9.06
C LYS A 167 16.50 23.97 7.94
N PHE A 168 15.20 24.29 7.95
CA PHE A 168 14.28 23.91 6.90
C PHE A 168 14.68 24.54 5.55
N LYS A 169 14.93 23.71 4.53
CA LYS A 169 15.25 24.18 3.18
C LYS A 169 13.97 24.66 2.49
N ALA A 170 13.80 25.98 2.34
CA ALA A 170 12.60 26.57 1.74
C ALA A 170 12.38 26.23 0.25
N LYS A 171 13.45 25.88 -0.49
CA LYS A 171 13.41 25.53 -1.91
C LYS A 171 14.01 24.15 -2.19
N VAL A 172 13.43 23.46 -3.17
CA VAL A 172 13.84 22.12 -3.65
C VAL A 172 14.17 22.16 -5.15
N ARG A 173 15.05 21.27 -5.61
CA ARG A 173 15.30 21.09 -7.05
C ARG A 173 14.16 20.29 -7.66
N VAL A 174 13.57 20.80 -8.74
CA VAL A 174 12.42 20.18 -9.40
C VAL A 174 12.89 19.43 -10.66
N PRO A 175 12.64 18.11 -10.76
CA PRO A 175 13.03 17.33 -11.94
C PRO A 175 12.46 17.83 -13.27
N ARG A 176 11.19 18.28 -13.26
CA ARG A 176 10.50 18.83 -14.46
C ARG A 176 11.04 20.20 -14.88
N LEU A 177 11.69 20.93 -13.97
CA LEU A 177 12.32 22.22 -14.24
C LEU A 177 13.82 22.06 -14.56
N LYS A 178 14.25 20.90 -15.07
CA LYS A 178 15.65 20.59 -15.41
C LYS A 178 16.64 20.94 -14.29
N GLY A 179 16.24 20.74 -13.03
CA GLY A 179 17.08 21.04 -11.85
C GLY A 179 16.93 22.46 -11.28
N GLY A 180 16.10 23.30 -11.88
CA GLY A 180 15.70 24.58 -11.30
C GLY A 180 15.05 24.44 -9.92
N ARG A 181 15.09 25.50 -9.11
CA ARG A 181 14.63 25.47 -7.71
C ARG A 181 13.25 26.13 -7.57
N MET A 182 12.36 25.46 -6.86
CA MET A 182 11.03 26.00 -6.50
C MET A 182 10.80 25.93 -5.00
N GLY A 183 9.94 26.82 -4.50
CA GLY A 183 9.51 26.78 -3.11
C GLY A 183 8.83 25.44 -2.79
N VAL A 184 9.14 24.84 -1.64
CA VAL A 184 8.60 23.53 -1.23
C VAL A 184 7.08 23.43 -1.35
N PHE A 185 6.33 24.48 -1.00
CA PHE A 185 4.88 24.50 -1.04
C PHE A 185 4.29 24.69 -2.45
N ALA A 186 5.10 25.09 -3.42
CA ALA A 186 4.75 25.07 -4.84
C ALA A 186 5.02 23.69 -5.49
N THR A 187 5.40 22.69 -4.68
CA THR A 187 5.75 21.33 -5.15
C THR A 187 5.09 20.26 -4.30
N ARG A 188 5.17 19.01 -4.76
CA ARG A 188 4.83 17.81 -4.00
C ARG A 188 6.08 17.07 -3.47
N SER A 189 7.15 17.81 -3.16
CA SER A 189 8.38 17.23 -2.62
C SER A 189 8.14 16.56 -1.27
N PRO A 190 8.79 15.42 -0.96
CA PRO A 190 8.70 14.80 0.36
C PRO A 190 9.46 15.56 1.46
N HIS A 191 10.38 16.46 1.10
CA HIS A 191 11.17 17.28 2.03
C HIS A 191 10.38 18.52 2.48
N ARG A 192 9.51 18.35 3.48
CA ARG A 192 8.57 19.38 3.96
C ARG A 192 8.59 19.47 5.50
N PRO A 193 8.09 20.55 6.11
CA PRO A 193 8.06 20.68 7.58
C PRO A 193 7.20 19.62 8.25
N CYS A 194 6.08 19.26 7.62
CA CYS A 194 5.28 18.09 7.95
C CYS A 194 5.44 17.10 6.79
N PRO A 195 6.18 15.99 6.96
CA PRO A 195 6.47 15.04 5.88
C PRO A 195 5.27 14.13 5.61
N ILE A 196 4.10 14.75 5.39
CA ILE A 196 2.84 14.09 5.10
C ILE A 196 2.67 14.01 3.59
N GLY A 197 2.46 12.80 3.10
CA GLY A 197 2.07 12.50 1.73
C GLY A 197 0.57 12.31 1.59
N LEU A 198 0.08 12.51 0.37
CA LEU A 198 -1.30 12.29 -0.03
C LEU A 198 -1.28 11.52 -1.35
N THR A 199 -1.93 10.37 -1.39
CA THR A 199 -2.03 9.55 -2.60
C THR A 199 -3.47 9.15 -2.85
N VAL A 200 -3.86 9.12 -4.12
CA VAL A 200 -5.11 8.49 -4.55
C VAL A 200 -4.75 7.11 -5.09
N ALA A 201 -5.45 6.09 -4.60
CA ALA A 201 -5.25 4.71 -5.01
C ALA A 201 -6.59 4.08 -5.37
N LYS A 202 -6.57 3.10 -6.27
CA LYS A 202 -7.74 2.27 -6.55
C LYS A 202 -7.88 1.24 -5.44
N VAL A 203 -9.09 1.03 -4.94
CA VAL A 203 -9.43 -0.04 -4.00
C VAL A 203 -9.73 -1.28 -4.83
N GLU A 204 -8.91 -2.32 -4.71
CA GLU A 204 -9.11 -3.58 -5.43
C GLU A 204 -9.93 -4.56 -4.59
N ALA A 205 -9.64 -4.66 -3.29
CA ALA A 205 -10.36 -5.54 -2.36
C ALA A 205 -10.18 -5.10 -0.91
N VAL A 206 -11.10 -5.50 -0.04
CA VAL A 206 -11.06 -5.27 1.42
C VAL A 206 -11.31 -6.60 2.12
N GLN A 207 -10.39 -7.04 2.98
CA GLN A 207 -10.52 -8.29 3.72
C GLN A 207 -10.00 -8.13 5.15
N GLY A 208 -10.89 -8.34 6.13
CA GLY A 208 -10.53 -8.20 7.55
C GLY A 208 -10.00 -6.80 7.87
N ASN A 209 -8.74 -6.71 8.31
CA ASN A 209 -8.02 -5.45 8.58
C ASN A 209 -7.06 -5.06 7.44
N MET A 210 -7.29 -5.56 6.22
CA MET A 210 -6.40 -5.35 5.08
C MET A 210 -7.17 -4.77 3.89
N VAL A 211 -6.50 -3.90 3.13
CA VAL A 211 -7.03 -3.32 1.89
C VAL A 211 -5.98 -3.50 0.79
N LEU A 212 -6.36 -4.19 -0.28
CA LEU A 212 -5.55 -4.29 -1.49
C LEU A 212 -5.80 -3.07 -2.36
N LEU A 213 -4.72 -2.43 -2.77
CA LEU A 213 -4.70 -1.17 -3.50
C LEU A 213 -3.90 -1.31 -4.79
N SER A 214 -4.25 -0.54 -5.81
CA SER A 214 -3.46 -0.38 -7.03
C SER A 214 -3.30 1.08 -7.46
N GLY A 215 -2.38 1.33 -8.39
CA GLY A 215 -2.00 2.68 -8.81
C GLY A 215 -1.25 3.49 -7.75
N VAL A 216 -0.63 2.82 -6.76
CA VAL A 216 0.01 3.49 -5.62
C VAL A 216 1.39 4.08 -5.97
N ASP A 217 1.81 5.08 -5.19
CA ASP A 217 3.14 5.69 -5.20
C ASP A 217 3.83 5.58 -3.82
N LEU A 218 3.61 4.44 -3.14
CA LEU A 218 4.03 4.19 -1.77
C LEU A 218 5.18 3.19 -1.72
N VAL A 219 6.24 3.50 -0.95
CA VAL A 219 7.34 2.54 -0.69
C VAL A 219 6.89 1.52 0.34
N ASP A 220 7.43 0.31 0.28
CA ASP A 220 7.23 -0.74 1.27
C ASP A 220 7.55 -0.24 2.69
N GLY A 221 6.71 -0.61 3.66
CA GLY A 221 6.83 -0.16 5.04
C GLY A 221 6.27 1.24 5.32
N THR A 222 5.66 1.91 4.34
CA THR A 222 5.11 3.27 4.53
C THR A 222 4.05 3.30 5.63
N PRO A 223 4.23 4.14 6.68
CA PRO A 223 3.22 4.32 7.73
C PRO A 223 2.04 5.15 7.23
N ILE A 224 0.84 4.67 7.49
CA ILE A 224 -0.42 5.32 7.11
C ILE A 224 -1.01 6.04 8.31
N LEU A 225 -1.43 7.30 8.10
CA LEU A 225 -2.11 8.13 9.09
C LEU A 225 -3.63 8.06 8.93
N ASP A 226 -4.14 7.95 7.71
CA ASP A 226 -5.58 7.98 7.42
C ASP A 226 -5.92 7.40 6.05
N ILE A 227 -7.18 6.97 5.89
CA ILE A 227 -7.80 6.57 4.62
C ILE A 227 -9.18 7.24 4.49
N LYS A 228 -9.52 7.74 3.30
CA LYS A 228 -10.83 8.36 3.03
C LYS A 228 -11.35 7.93 1.67
N PRO A 229 -12.67 7.78 1.49
CA PRO A 229 -13.22 7.56 0.16
C PRO A 229 -12.89 8.74 -0.76
N TYR A 230 -12.59 8.45 -2.02
CA TYR A 230 -12.47 9.49 -3.05
C TYR A 230 -13.87 9.85 -3.55
N LEU A 231 -14.21 11.14 -3.52
CA LEU A 231 -15.53 11.64 -3.87
C LEU A 231 -15.43 12.57 -5.10
N PRO A 232 -15.74 12.08 -6.32
CA PRO A 232 -15.56 12.86 -7.55
C PRO A 232 -16.21 14.25 -7.52
N TYR A 233 -17.37 14.38 -6.89
CA TYR A 233 -18.11 15.65 -6.87
C TYR A 233 -17.40 16.77 -6.08
N CYS A 234 -16.50 16.45 -5.13
CA CYS A 234 -15.78 17.46 -4.35
C CYS A 234 -14.25 17.37 -4.49
N ASP A 235 -13.71 16.21 -4.85
CA ASP A 235 -12.27 16.01 -5.00
C ASP A 235 -11.78 16.31 -6.42
N SER A 236 -12.67 16.28 -7.43
CA SER A 236 -12.34 16.61 -8.81
C SER A 236 -12.76 18.05 -9.15
N ILE A 237 -11.77 18.93 -9.30
CA ILE A 237 -11.99 20.32 -9.70
C ILE A 237 -11.80 20.44 -11.21
N GLN A 238 -12.90 20.55 -11.96
CA GLN A 238 -12.86 20.80 -13.40
C GLN A 238 -12.23 22.19 -13.68
N GLY A 239 -11.31 22.26 -14.65
CA GLY A 239 -10.65 23.51 -15.03
C GLY A 239 -9.54 23.99 -14.08
N ALA A 240 -9.08 23.15 -13.14
CA ALA A 240 -7.93 23.49 -12.31
C ALA A 240 -6.68 23.83 -13.16
N ALA A 241 -6.09 24.99 -12.93
CA ALA A 241 -4.91 25.45 -13.65
C ALA A 241 -3.61 25.03 -12.93
N VAL A 242 -2.56 24.78 -13.72
CA VAL A 242 -1.21 24.52 -13.21
C VAL A 242 -0.18 25.38 -13.96
N PRO A 243 0.99 25.67 -13.36
CA PRO A 243 2.07 26.34 -14.07
C PRO A 243 2.55 25.52 -15.29
N GLU A 244 3.05 26.21 -16.31
CA GLU A 244 3.53 25.60 -17.58
C GLU A 244 4.57 24.48 -17.37
N TRP A 245 5.49 24.65 -16.43
CA TRP A 245 6.53 23.65 -16.11
C TRP A 245 5.98 22.35 -15.46
N VAL A 246 4.70 22.32 -15.08
CA VAL A 246 4.01 21.13 -14.53
C VAL A 246 3.30 20.34 -15.63
N MET A 247 3.00 20.95 -16.78
CA MET A 247 2.18 20.40 -17.86
C MET A 247 2.71 19.05 -18.40
N VAL A 248 1.82 18.28 -19.03
CA VAL A 248 2.04 16.90 -19.50
C VAL A 248 3.23 16.79 -20.46
N ASP A 249 3.49 17.80 -21.27
CA ASP A 249 4.60 17.81 -22.25
C ASP A 249 5.99 17.80 -21.58
N ASN A 250 6.07 18.06 -20.26
CA ASN A 250 7.29 17.97 -19.44
C ASN A 250 7.39 16.66 -18.65
N MET A 251 6.68 15.62 -19.10
CA MET A 251 6.73 14.29 -18.49
C MET A 251 8.07 13.59 -18.75
N LEU A 252 8.56 12.88 -17.73
CA LEU A 252 9.80 12.10 -17.80
C LEU A 252 9.57 10.75 -18.49
N ALA A 253 8.82 10.71 -19.59
CA ALA A 253 8.56 9.47 -20.31
C ALA A 253 9.82 9.04 -21.08
N VAL A 254 10.09 7.74 -21.14
CA VAL A 254 11.14 7.17 -22.00
C VAL A 254 10.58 6.88 -23.40
N ALA A 255 11.45 6.65 -24.40
CA ALA A 255 11.01 6.42 -25.77
C ALA A 255 10.35 5.04 -25.97
N SER A 256 10.95 3.99 -25.40
CA SER A 256 10.40 2.64 -25.40
C SER A 256 10.99 1.80 -24.27
N VAL A 257 10.36 0.66 -23.96
CA VAL A 257 10.88 -0.34 -23.01
C VAL A 257 10.87 -1.70 -23.70
N ASN A 258 12.04 -2.28 -23.86
CA ASN A 258 12.27 -3.57 -24.50
C ASN A 258 12.92 -4.54 -23.51
N PHE A 259 12.59 -5.82 -23.63
CA PHE A 259 13.15 -6.88 -22.80
C PHE A 259 14.12 -7.71 -23.62
N SER A 260 15.25 -8.09 -23.04
CA SER A 260 16.20 -9.00 -23.65
C SER A 260 15.62 -10.41 -23.81
N GLU A 261 16.17 -11.20 -24.72
CA GLU A 261 15.75 -12.60 -24.90
C GLU A 261 16.00 -13.45 -23.64
N SER A 262 17.03 -13.12 -22.86
CA SER A 262 17.36 -13.81 -21.60
C SER A 262 16.44 -13.43 -20.44
N PHE A 263 15.78 -12.28 -20.49
CA PHE A 263 15.00 -11.75 -19.37
C PHE A 263 13.84 -12.68 -18.96
N SER A 264 13.11 -13.23 -19.94
CA SER A 264 11.96 -14.10 -19.69
C SER A 264 12.34 -15.37 -18.94
N SER A 265 13.51 -15.95 -19.26
CA SER A 265 14.05 -17.12 -18.58
C SER A 265 14.44 -16.78 -17.14
N SER A 266 15.21 -15.70 -16.93
CA SER A 266 15.60 -15.25 -15.59
C SER A 266 14.41 -14.90 -14.70
N LEU A 267 13.36 -14.29 -15.28
CA LEU A 267 12.13 -13.97 -14.57
C LEU A 267 11.39 -15.23 -14.13
N SER A 268 11.32 -16.23 -15.00
CA SER A 268 10.69 -17.52 -14.69
C SER A 268 11.40 -18.23 -13.54
N ASP A 269 12.74 -18.22 -13.55
CA ASP A 269 13.56 -18.82 -12.47
C ASP A 269 13.35 -18.09 -11.13
N CYS A 270 13.33 -16.76 -11.15
CA CYS A 270 13.07 -15.94 -9.96
C CYS A 270 11.62 -16.11 -9.45
N TRP A 271 10.67 -16.28 -10.36
CA TRP A 271 9.23 -16.38 -10.06
C TRP A 271 8.91 -17.59 -9.18
N GLU A 272 9.58 -18.73 -9.38
CA GLU A 272 9.34 -19.94 -8.58
C GLU A 272 9.56 -19.71 -7.07
N THR A 273 10.51 -18.84 -6.73
CA THR A 273 10.80 -18.46 -5.35
C THR A 273 9.85 -17.36 -4.85
N ALA A 274 9.51 -16.40 -5.70
CA ALA A 274 8.76 -15.21 -5.32
C ALA A 274 7.23 -15.37 -5.33
N LYS A 275 6.67 -16.30 -6.14
CA LYS A 275 5.22 -16.42 -6.38
C LYS A 275 4.37 -16.55 -5.11
N LYS A 276 4.92 -17.10 -4.03
CA LYS A 276 4.20 -17.24 -2.75
C LYS A 276 4.02 -15.92 -2.00
N LYS A 277 4.87 -14.93 -2.29
CA LYS A 277 4.94 -13.62 -1.62
C LYS A 277 4.58 -12.45 -2.54
N SER A 278 4.38 -12.71 -3.83
CA SER A 278 4.07 -11.69 -4.83
C SER A 278 2.61 -11.23 -4.75
N LEU A 279 2.36 -9.95 -5.02
CA LEU A 279 1.02 -9.38 -5.21
C LEU A 279 0.46 -9.62 -6.62
N TYR A 280 1.21 -10.29 -7.49
CA TYR A 280 0.87 -10.55 -8.88
C TYR A 280 0.56 -12.04 -9.11
N ALA A 281 -0.29 -12.31 -10.09
CA ALA A 281 -0.79 -13.65 -10.40
C ALA A 281 0.19 -14.47 -11.25
N SER A 282 1.00 -13.79 -12.06
CA SER A 282 1.85 -14.42 -13.07
C SER A 282 3.13 -13.62 -13.31
N PRO A 283 4.20 -14.25 -13.84
CA PRO A 283 5.40 -13.53 -14.24
C PRO A 283 5.10 -12.50 -15.35
N ASP A 284 4.15 -12.78 -16.24
CA ASP A 284 3.73 -11.85 -17.30
C ASP A 284 3.12 -10.56 -16.73
N GLU A 285 2.31 -10.67 -15.67
CA GLU A 285 1.74 -9.50 -14.98
C GLU A 285 2.84 -8.66 -14.30
N LEU A 286 3.83 -9.32 -13.68
CA LEU A 286 5.00 -8.65 -13.10
C LEU A 286 5.88 -7.99 -14.17
N GLN A 287 6.06 -8.63 -15.32
CA GLN A 287 6.75 -8.03 -16.46
C GLN A 287 6.01 -6.79 -16.98
N CYS A 288 4.68 -6.82 -17.01
CA CYS A 288 3.86 -5.65 -17.34
C CYS A 288 4.04 -4.51 -16.32
N LEU A 289 4.13 -4.81 -15.02
CA LEU A 289 4.48 -3.82 -14.00
C LEU A 289 5.85 -3.20 -14.28
N ILE A 290 6.89 -4.02 -14.51
CA ILE A 290 8.25 -3.55 -14.81
C ILE A 290 8.23 -2.60 -16.00
N LYS A 291 7.51 -2.99 -17.07
CA LYS A 291 7.33 -2.16 -18.26
C LYS A 291 6.69 -0.82 -17.92
N GLN A 292 5.62 -0.80 -17.14
CA GLN A 292 4.95 0.45 -16.76
C GLN A 292 5.83 1.35 -15.88
N VAL A 293 6.57 0.79 -14.93
CA VAL A 293 7.50 1.56 -14.08
C VAL A 293 8.60 2.19 -14.92
N LEU A 294 9.23 1.39 -15.78
CA LEU A 294 10.34 1.82 -16.63
C LEU A 294 9.90 2.64 -17.86
N SER A 295 8.59 2.77 -18.12
CA SER A 295 8.06 3.75 -19.08
C SER A 295 8.32 5.20 -18.62
N TRP A 296 8.73 5.38 -17.36
CA TRP A 296 9.14 6.64 -16.79
C TRP A 296 10.64 6.62 -16.46
N ASP A 297 11.35 7.71 -16.73
CA ASP A 297 12.77 7.86 -16.37
C ASP A 297 12.89 8.06 -14.85
N ILE A 298 13.23 6.97 -14.17
CA ILE A 298 13.40 6.90 -12.72
C ILE A 298 14.76 7.42 -12.25
N ARG A 299 15.69 7.73 -13.17
CA ARG A 299 17.03 8.22 -12.83
C ARG A 299 16.97 9.55 -12.09
N SER A 300 17.96 9.76 -11.23
CA SER A 300 18.20 11.06 -10.59
C SER A 300 18.59 12.11 -11.64
N ILE A 301 18.47 13.40 -11.29
CA ILE A 301 18.94 14.49 -12.16
C ILE A 301 20.45 14.36 -12.44
N SER A 302 21.23 13.94 -11.43
CA SER A 302 22.67 13.73 -11.59
C SER A 302 22.97 12.66 -12.64
N GLN A 303 22.32 11.50 -12.53
CA GLN A 303 22.47 10.38 -13.49
C GLN A 303 22.06 10.75 -14.91
N ARG A 304 21.09 11.65 -15.09
CA ARG A 304 20.65 12.12 -16.42
C ARG A 304 21.57 13.16 -17.04
N ASN A 305 22.34 13.88 -16.22
CA ASN A 305 23.23 14.94 -16.67
C ASN A 305 24.67 14.45 -16.91
N GLN A 306 24.96 13.17 -16.66
CA GLN A 306 26.27 12.59 -16.99
C GLN A 306 26.44 12.52 -18.52
N PRO A 307 27.55 13.04 -19.09
CA PRO A 307 27.73 13.11 -20.53
C PRO A 307 27.90 11.70 -21.15
N HIS A 308 27.16 11.47 -22.22
CA HIS A 308 27.26 10.28 -23.08
C HIS A 308 27.98 10.70 -24.39
N ASP A 309 29.30 10.86 -24.40
CA ASP A 309 30.01 11.39 -25.60
C ASP A 309 31.07 10.40 -26.15
N PRO A 310 31.08 10.06 -27.47
CA PRO A 310 31.99 9.10 -28.06
C PRO A 310 33.01 9.76 -29.02
N LEU A 311 34.23 10.08 -28.58
CA LEU A 311 35.35 10.37 -29.50
C LEU A 311 36.72 9.85 -28.98
N ILE A 312 37.48 9.30 -29.94
CA ILE A 312 38.64 8.40 -29.89
C ILE A 312 39.92 8.99 -29.23
N LYS A 313 40.68 8.19 -28.45
CA LYS A 313 42.11 7.85 -28.67
C LYS A 313 42.73 6.92 -27.59
N THR A 314 43.24 5.78 -28.08
CA THR A 314 44.38 4.93 -27.69
C THR A 314 45.17 5.19 -26.38
N GLY A 315 45.36 4.13 -25.58
CA GLY A 315 46.60 3.90 -24.82
C GLY A 315 46.48 3.33 -23.40
N ASN A 316 46.73 2.01 -23.27
CA ASN A 316 47.32 1.24 -22.15
C ASN A 316 46.89 1.43 -20.68
N GLY A 317 46.46 0.30 -20.07
CA GLY A 317 47.16 -0.27 -18.90
C GLY A 317 46.55 -0.10 -17.49
N GLU A 318 46.09 -1.23 -16.95
CA GLU A 318 46.01 -1.63 -15.52
C GLU A 318 44.76 -1.28 -14.67
N ALA A 319 44.25 -2.33 -14.00
CA ALA A 319 43.14 -2.39 -13.03
C ALA A 319 43.57 -1.84 -11.64
N PRO A 320 42.70 -1.52 -10.63
CA PRO A 320 41.78 -2.50 -10.02
C PRO A 320 40.57 -2.01 -9.13
N HIS A 321 39.82 -3.01 -8.62
CA HIS A 321 39.04 -3.12 -7.36
C HIS A 321 37.69 -2.41 -7.11
N SER A 322 36.79 -3.20 -6.52
CA SER A 322 35.38 -3.01 -6.16
C SER A 322 35.13 -2.01 -5.03
N ALA A 323 34.12 -1.15 -5.15
CA ALA A 323 33.57 -0.36 -4.06
C ALA A 323 32.04 -0.55 -3.96
N LEU A 324 31.61 -1.10 -2.81
CA LEU A 324 30.25 -1.07 -2.30
C LEU A 324 29.94 0.35 -1.83
N ASP A 325 28.96 1.01 -2.43
CA ASP A 325 28.63 2.40 -2.13
C ASP A 325 27.45 2.51 -1.15
N SER A 326 27.81 2.80 0.11
CA SER A 326 26.91 3.27 1.16
C SER A 326 26.63 4.76 0.97
N ASN A 327 25.46 5.12 0.45
CA ASN A 327 25.05 6.51 0.29
C ASN A 327 24.67 7.17 1.62
N GLN A 328 25.68 7.67 2.36
CA GLN A 328 25.51 8.68 3.39
C GLN A 328 25.57 10.07 2.76
N ASN A 329 24.45 10.78 2.69
CA ASN A 329 24.42 12.20 2.31
C ASN A 329 24.93 13.06 3.47
N GLN A 330 26.25 13.30 3.51
CA GLN A 330 26.82 14.46 4.18
C GLN A 330 27.11 15.54 3.14
N ASP A 331 26.21 16.53 3.02
CA ASP A 331 26.46 17.74 2.25
C ASP A 331 27.39 18.66 3.06
N GLN A 332 28.71 18.58 2.81
CA GLN A 332 29.67 19.61 3.21
C GLN A 332 29.69 20.75 2.18
N GLU A 333 29.77 21.98 2.70
CA GLU A 333 30.05 23.21 1.95
C GLU A 333 31.51 23.21 1.43
N ALA A 334 31.72 23.47 0.14
CA ALA A 334 32.98 23.92 -0.45
C ALA A 334 32.68 24.39 -1.89
N SER A 335 32.75 25.70 -2.19
CA SER A 335 33.94 26.46 -2.59
C SER A 335 34.57 25.94 -3.89
N ASP A 336 34.46 26.77 -4.93
CA ASP A 336 35.05 26.58 -6.25
C ASP A 336 36.54 26.21 -6.15
N ASN A 337 36.90 25.04 -6.68
CA ASN A 337 38.25 24.75 -7.11
C ASN A 337 38.20 23.73 -8.25
N GLU A 338 38.60 24.20 -9.43
CA GLU A 338 38.88 23.40 -10.60
C GLU A 338 40.04 22.45 -10.30
N ASN A 339 39.79 21.14 -10.31
CA ASN A 339 40.86 20.18 -10.56
C ASN A 339 40.30 18.97 -11.32
N SER A 340 40.58 18.97 -12.62
CA SER A 340 40.13 18.00 -13.60
C SER A 340 40.88 16.67 -13.42
N GLN A 341 40.27 15.72 -12.71
CA GLN A 341 40.75 14.35 -12.64
C GLN A 341 39.98 13.50 -13.68
N VAL A 342 40.71 13.09 -14.71
CA VAL A 342 40.21 12.39 -15.90
C VAL A 342 39.87 10.94 -15.55
N CYS A 343 38.66 10.49 -15.90
CA CYS A 343 38.22 9.09 -15.81
C CYS A 343 37.91 8.53 -17.20
N HIS A 344 38.23 7.25 -17.39
CA HIS A 344 38.28 6.49 -18.66
C HIS A 344 36.90 6.26 -19.34
N PRO A 345 36.84 6.03 -20.68
CA PRO A 345 35.57 5.80 -21.40
C PRO A 345 35.33 4.34 -21.84
N SER A 346 34.07 3.86 -21.75
CA SER A 346 33.34 3.02 -22.75
C SER A 346 32.28 2.08 -22.12
N GLY A 347 30.99 2.28 -22.45
CA GLY A 347 29.94 1.23 -22.45
C GLY A 347 29.08 1.09 -21.18
N ASP A 348 27.76 1.30 -21.35
CA ASP A 348 26.68 0.69 -20.57
C ASP A 348 26.68 0.85 -19.04
N VAL A 349 26.17 2.01 -18.58
CA VAL A 349 25.74 2.13 -17.17
C VAL A 349 24.50 1.26 -16.95
N THR A 350 24.67 0.18 -16.18
CA THR A 350 23.55 -0.64 -15.70
C THR A 350 22.89 0.03 -14.50
N TYR A 351 21.59 0.22 -14.60
CA TYR A 351 20.73 0.73 -13.55
C TYR A 351 19.92 -0.40 -12.93
N HIS A 352 19.51 -0.20 -11.67
CA HIS A 352 18.81 -1.20 -10.88
C HIS A 352 17.43 -0.69 -10.43
N LEU A 353 16.41 -1.52 -10.58
CA LEU A 353 15.05 -1.31 -10.13
C LEU A 353 14.66 -2.47 -9.22
N ILE A 354 14.37 -2.19 -7.95
CA ILE A 354 14.01 -3.24 -6.99
C ILE A 354 12.49 -3.26 -6.77
N LEU A 355 11.84 -4.35 -7.19
CA LEU A 355 10.40 -4.59 -7.05
C LEU A 355 10.16 -5.94 -6.40
N GLU A 356 9.35 -5.97 -5.33
CA GLU A 356 9.05 -7.19 -4.55
C GLU A 356 10.31 -7.98 -4.11
N GLY A 357 11.43 -7.29 -3.90
CA GLY A 357 12.72 -7.91 -3.58
C GLY A 357 13.45 -8.53 -4.76
N MET A 358 12.93 -8.41 -5.98
CA MET A 358 13.66 -8.70 -7.22
C MET A 358 14.42 -7.47 -7.69
N ASP A 359 15.71 -7.64 -7.98
CA ASP A 359 16.55 -6.62 -8.60
C ASP A 359 16.52 -6.79 -10.12
N VAL A 360 15.93 -5.80 -10.80
CA VAL A 360 15.81 -5.72 -12.25
C VAL A 360 16.90 -4.80 -12.78
N SER A 361 17.82 -5.38 -13.55
CA SER A 361 18.89 -4.65 -14.22
C SER A 361 18.45 -4.16 -15.59
N TYR A 362 18.67 -2.88 -15.89
CA TYR A 362 18.32 -2.28 -17.17
C TYR A 362 19.34 -1.22 -17.60
N ARG A 363 19.35 -0.92 -18.91
CA ARG A 363 20.17 0.12 -19.53
C ARG A 363 19.30 1.08 -20.31
N ILE A 364 19.82 2.27 -20.57
CA ILE A 364 19.15 3.28 -21.41
C ILE A 364 20.11 3.66 -22.53
N ASP A 365 19.66 3.52 -23.78
CA ASP A 365 20.44 3.91 -24.95
C ASP A 365 20.40 5.43 -25.21
N PHE A 366 21.19 5.90 -26.17
CA PHE A 366 21.27 7.31 -26.56
C PHE A 366 19.95 7.87 -27.12
N ASN A 367 19.06 7.00 -27.59
CA ASN A 367 17.75 7.36 -28.13
C ASN A 367 16.68 7.39 -27.02
N GLY A 368 17.04 7.11 -25.76
CA GLY A 368 16.13 7.06 -24.63
C GLY A 368 15.28 5.79 -24.58
N ASN A 369 15.69 4.71 -25.26
CA ASN A 369 15.07 3.40 -25.13
C ASN A 369 15.65 2.66 -23.93
N VAL A 370 14.77 2.07 -23.14
CA VAL A 370 15.14 1.21 -22.01
C VAL A 370 15.26 -0.23 -22.49
N ILE A 371 16.39 -0.87 -22.17
CA ILE A 371 16.63 -2.29 -22.42
C ILE A 371 16.73 -2.98 -21.05
N VAL A 372 15.75 -3.82 -20.73
CA VAL A 372 15.71 -4.63 -19.50
C VAL A 372 16.45 -5.93 -19.74
N GLU A 373 17.49 -6.20 -18.95
CA GLU A 373 18.49 -7.21 -19.28
C GLU A 373 18.30 -8.51 -18.52
N ASN A 374 18.13 -8.38 -17.20
CA ASN A 374 18.13 -9.49 -16.28
C ASN A 374 17.34 -9.16 -15.01
N VAL A 375 16.96 -10.19 -14.28
CA VAL A 375 16.33 -10.09 -12.97
C VAL A 375 16.94 -11.14 -12.03
N VAL A 376 17.24 -10.72 -10.80
CA VAL A 376 17.81 -11.59 -9.77
C VAL A 376 17.05 -11.37 -8.47
N VAL A 377 16.84 -12.43 -7.68
CA VAL A 377 16.24 -12.28 -6.35
C VAL A 377 17.29 -11.68 -5.39
N SER A 378 16.99 -10.52 -4.82
CA SER A 378 17.89 -9.88 -3.85
C SER A 378 17.86 -10.65 -2.52
N SER A 379 19.02 -11.17 -2.12
CA SER A 379 19.21 -11.93 -0.86
C SER A 379 18.86 -11.13 0.39
N ASP A 380 18.99 -9.80 0.34
CA ASP A 380 18.89 -8.92 1.50
C ASP A 380 17.44 -8.61 1.88
N ILE A 381 16.48 -8.83 0.98
CA ILE A 381 15.07 -8.44 1.14
C ILE A 381 14.16 -9.65 1.45
N LEU A 382 14.61 -10.87 1.15
CA LEU A 382 13.89 -12.12 1.44
C LEU A 382 13.67 -12.40 2.93
N ASN A 383 14.56 -11.85 3.79
CA ASN A 383 14.53 -12.04 5.24
C ASN A 383 13.60 -11.06 5.98
N GLY A 384 13.06 -10.05 5.29
CA GLY A 384 12.10 -9.10 5.86
C GLY A 384 10.66 -9.60 5.74
N ASN A 385 10.09 -10.06 6.86
CA ASN A 385 8.69 -10.49 7.06
C ASN A 385 8.25 -11.81 6.40
N GLN A 386 8.09 -12.84 7.25
CA GLN A 386 7.43 -14.11 6.90
C GLN A 386 5.91 -13.95 6.62
N ASN A 387 5.30 -12.81 6.98
CA ASN A 387 3.87 -12.52 6.81
C ASN A 387 3.62 -11.41 5.77
N ARG A 388 4.14 -11.56 4.55
CA ARG A 388 3.76 -10.70 3.42
C ARG A 388 2.42 -11.16 2.84
N SER A 389 1.55 -10.20 2.54
CA SER A 389 0.36 -10.40 1.74
C SER A 389 0.75 -10.83 0.33
N SER A 390 0.01 -11.78 -0.24
CA SER A 390 0.26 -12.29 -1.58
C SER A 390 -1.03 -12.39 -2.39
N PHE A 391 -0.91 -12.45 -3.71
CA PHE A 391 -2.01 -12.62 -4.64
C PHE A 391 -2.90 -13.81 -4.26
N LEU A 392 -2.31 -14.91 -3.75
CA LEU A 392 -3.04 -16.09 -3.33
C LEU A 392 -4.08 -15.81 -2.23
N MET A 393 -3.84 -14.81 -1.37
CA MET A 393 -4.80 -14.39 -0.34
C MET A 393 -6.01 -13.66 -0.93
N TRP A 394 -5.79 -12.96 -2.05
CA TRP A 394 -6.77 -12.08 -2.68
C TRP A 394 -7.45 -12.69 -3.89
N ARG A 395 -7.02 -13.88 -4.33
CA ARG A 395 -7.47 -14.50 -5.58
C ARG A 395 -8.99 -14.56 -5.69
N ASP A 396 -9.66 -14.92 -4.60
CA ASP A 396 -11.11 -15.12 -4.57
C ASP A 396 -11.88 -13.77 -4.52
N GLU A 397 -11.23 -12.70 -4.06
CA GLU A 397 -11.77 -11.33 -4.03
C GLU A 397 -11.49 -10.54 -5.32
N LEU A 398 -10.49 -10.96 -6.11
CA LEU A 398 -10.08 -10.33 -7.37
C LEU A 398 -10.76 -10.95 -8.61
N SER A 399 -11.50 -12.05 -8.43
CA SER A 399 -12.25 -12.78 -9.46
C SER A 399 -13.70 -12.36 -9.50
#